data_AF-A0A2S2R3L6-F1
#
_entry.id   AF-A0A2S2R3L6-F1
#
_cell.length_a   1.000
_cell.length_b   1.000
_cell.length_c   1.000
_cell.angle_alpha   90.00
_cell.angle_beta   90.00
_cell.angle_gamma   90.00
#
_symmetry.space_group_name_H-M   'P 1'
#
loop_
_entity.id
_entity.type
_entity.pdbx_description
1 polymer ?
#
loop_
_entity_poly.entity_id
_entity_poly.type
_entity_poly.pdbx_seq_one_letter_code
_entity_poly.pdbx_strand_id
1 'polypeptide(L)'
;REPDIFIQNYKVTFNEFMKHLNELSISQYETEPLHKMQSWNDFKKCWNLPIYYQYRFQEIGICAENVMNNESYELCNDETFKLKVTKTVWDCMNSCLDPNIFIVQLSHRFFKFILQLISRYQTWAKDANVKSKTELNDFSTRITFLEDLESDLKIFYFKLNDIYLMFEQLLCTKVPVDILELQKSCILDINLNSLINDINKCKLQSVTDEVMSYVIRVTDVPRLFRHTNRDYPREPCAYMKSIVTTLKTLQNKICQKQVLDHIVTQ
;
A
#
# COMPACT_ATOMS: atom_id res chain seq x y z
N ARG A 1 10.13 -20.96 11.39
CA ARG A 1 10.62 -22.05 12.29
C ARG A 1 12.10 -21.93 12.64
N GLU A 2 13.03 -21.62 11.73
CA GLU A 2 14.42 -21.26 12.11
C GLU A 2 14.62 -19.76 12.46
N PRO A 3 14.02 -18.79 11.73
CA PRO A 3 14.21 -17.37 12.03
C PRO A 3 13.56 -16.90 13.34
N ASP A 4 12.42 -17.50 13.71
CA ASP A 4 11.68 -17.16 14.93
C ASP A 4 12.46 -17.57 16.19
N ILE A 5 13.06 -18.76 16.15
CA ILE A 5 13.94 -19.25 17.22
C ILE A 5 15.22 -18.41 17.26
N PHE A 6 15.77 -18.05 16.10
CA PHE A 6 16.95 -17.20 16.02
C PHE A 6 16.73 -15.86 16.72
N ILE A 7 15.65 -15.13 16.42
CA ILE A 7 15.41 -13.83 17.05
C ILE A 7 15.07 -13.97 18.54
N GLN A 8 14.35 -15.01 18.95
CA GLN A 8 14.08 -15.27 20.36
C GLN A 8 15.39 -15.45 21.14
N ASN A 9 16.27 -16.32 20.65
CA ASN A 9 17.55 -16.58 21.29
C ASN A 9 18.47 -15.35 21.23
N TYR A 10 18.46 -14.61 20.11
CA TYR A 10 19.22 -13.38 19.95
C TYR A 10 18.81 -12.35 21.01
N LYS A 11 17.50 -12.12 21.18
CA LYS A 11 16.98 -11.18 22.16
C LYS A 11 17.31 -11.57 23.59
N VAL A 12 17.11 -12.84 23.97
CA VAL A 12 17.48 -13.33 25.31
C VAL A 12 18.97 -13.12 25.57
N THR A 13 19.80 -13.45 24.58
CA THR A 13 21.25 -13.29 24.68
C THR A 13 21.64 -11.82 24.88
N PHE A 14 21.16 -10.91 24.04
CA PHE A 14 21.62 -9.52 24.06
C PHE A 14 20.89 -8.63 25.08
N ASN A 15 19.61 -8.87 25.34
CA ASN A 15 18.82 -8.02 26.24
C ASN A 15 18.88 -8.48 27.70
N GLU A 16 19.03 -9.78 27.97
CA GLU A 16 19.05 -10.32 29.32
C GLU A 16 20.47 -10.74 29.73
N PHE A 17 21.06 -11.71 29.04
CA PHE A 17 22.35 -12.29 29.44
C PHE A 17 23.50 -11.28 29.36
N MET A 18 23.66 -10.63 28.20
CA MET A 18 24.74 -9.67 27.96
C MET A 18 24.58 -8.38 28.78
N LYS A 19 23.33 -7.99 29.04
CA LYS A 19 23.04 -6.86 29.93
C LYS A 19 23.46 -7.19 31.36
N HIS A 20 23.07 -8.36 31.86
CA HIS A 20 23.43 -8.79 33.21
C HIS A 20 24.93 -9.01 33.39
N LEU A 21 25.63 -9.57 32.38
CA LEU A 21 27.08 -9.68 32.39
C LEU A 21 27.78 -8.31 32.47
N ASN A 22 27.31 -7.32 31.71
CA ASN A 22 27.84 -5.95 31.80
C ASN A 22 27.57 -5.32 33.17
N GLU A 23 26.39 -5.54 33.76
CA GLU A 23 26.08 -5.05 35.11
C GLU A 23 27.02 -5.66 36.16
N LEU A 24 27.31 -6.95 36.04
CA LEU A 24 28.25 -7.64 36.94
C LEU A 24 29.70 -7.17 36.74
N SER A 25 30.16 -6.93 35.51
CA SER A 25 31.54 -6.48 35.27
C SER A 25 31.81 -5.07 35.79
N ILE A 26 30.82 -4.17 35.69
CA ILE A 26 30.92 -2.80 36.21
C ILE A 26 31.07 -2.81 37.74
N SER A 27 30.50 -3.81 38.42
CA SER A 27 30.65 -3.96 39.87
C SER A 27 32.04 -4.47 40.30
N GLN A 28 32.82 -5.04 39.39
CA GLN A 28 34.10 -5.70 39.66
C GLN A 28 35.30 -4.95 39.05
N TYR A 29 35.54 -3.68 39.42
CA TYR A 29 36.81 -2.93 39.19
C TYR A 29 37.48 -2.99 37.80
N GLU A 30 36.83 -3.48 36.73
CA GLU A 30 37.39 -3.47 35.38
C GLU A 30 37.32 -2.05 34.80
N THR A 31 38.49 -1.50 34.49
CA THR A 31 38.65 -0.13 33.96
C THR A 31 38.17 0.03 32.52
N GLU A 32 38.03 -1.08 31.77
CA GLU A 32 37.48 -1.08 30.42
C GLU A 32 36.14 -1.81 30.37
N PRO A 33 35.11 -1.21 29.76
CA PRO A 33 33.82 -1.86 29.68
C PRO A 33 33.87 -3.07 28.74
N LEU A 34 33.26 -4.19 29.17
CA LEU A 34 33.20 -5.50 28.50
C LEU A 34 32.93 -5.43 26.98
N HIS A 35 32.10 -4.48 26.54
CA HIS A 35 31.77 -4.30 25.13
C HIS A 35 32.95 -3.87 24.23
N LYS A 36 34.08 -3.43 24.81
CA LYS A 36 35.31 -3.11 24.09
C LYS A 36 36.25 -4.30 23.92
N MET A 37 36.05 -5.38 24.67
CA MET A 37 36.90 -6.57 24.57
C MET A 37 36.73 -7.28 23.22
N GLN A 38 37.81 -7.84 22.69
CA GLN A 38 37.78 -8.55 21.41
C GLN A 38 36.86 -9.79 21.44
N SER A 39 36.83 -10.50 22.57
CA SER A 39 35.94 -11.65 22.82
C SER A 39 34.46 -11.30 22.68
N TRP A 40 34.06 -10.09 23.10
CA TRP A 40 32.70 -9.58 22.93
C TRP A 40 32.33 -9.41 21.45
N ASN A 41 33.26 -8.88 20.66
CA ASN A 41 33.08 -8.70 19.23
C ASN A 41 33.04 -10.03 18.48
N ASP A 42 33.85 -11.00 18.89
CA ASP A 42 33.85 -12.34 18.28
C ASP A 42 32.58 -13.12 18.64
N PHE A 43 32.06 -12.97 19.86
CA PHE A 43 30.75 -13.50 20.23
C PHE A 43 29.62 -12.86 19.41
N LYS A 44 29.64 -11.53 19.19
CA LYS A 44 28.68 -10.86 18.31
C LYS A 44 28.69 -11.41 16.88
N LYS A 45 29.87 -11.73 16.33
CA LYS A 45 30.01 -12.30 14.98
C LYS A 45 29.42 -13.71 14.84
N CYS A 46 29.24 -14.44 15.94
CA CYS A 46 28.60 -15.76 15.92
C CYS A 46 27.12 -15.68 15.48
N TRP A 47 26.50 -14.50 15.60
CA TRP A 47 25.14 -14.25 15.14
C TRP A 47 25.14 -13.75 13.70
N ASN A 48 24.69 -14.59 12.77
CA ASN A 48 24.63 -14.22 11.36
C ASN A 48 23.38 -13.38 11.04
N LEU A 49 23.41 -12.11 11.46
CA LEU A 49 22.36 -11.13 11.18
C LEU A 49 22.05 -10.96 9.68
N PRO A 50 23.04 -10.97 8.77
CA PRO A 50 22.76 -10.93 7.33
C PRO A 50 21.88 -12.07 6.83
N ILE A 51 22.16 -13.32 7.25
CA ILE A 51 21.34 -14.48 6.86
C ILE A 51 19.94 -14.37 7.46
N TYR A 52 19.83 -14.00 8.75
CA TYR A 52 18.52 -13.77 9.37
C TYR A 52 17.68 -12.76 8.58
N TYR A 53 18.27 -11.61 8.25
CA TYR A 53 17.60 -10.58 7.46
C TYR A 53 17.20 -11.11 6.09
N GLN A 54 18.06 -11.88 5.43
CA GLN A 54 17.76 -12.46 4.11
C GLN A 54 16.51 -13.35 4.15
N TYR A 55 16.36 -14.19 5.17
CA TYR A 55 15.15 -15.00 5.33
C TYR A 55 13.90 -14.14 5.54
N ARG A 56 13.95 -13.13 6.42
CA ARG A 56 12.81 -12.23 6.67
C ARG A 56 12.45 -11.40 5.45
N PHE A 57 13.46 -10.91 4.72
CA PHE A 57 13.27 -10.19 3.47
C PHE A 57 12.57 -11.04 2.42
N GLN A 58 12.97 -12.32 2.27
CA GLN A 58 12.32 -13.24 1.34
C GLN A 58 10.89 -13.59 1.77
N GLU A 59 10.70 -13.93 3.05
CA GLU A 59 9.39 -14.30 3.61
C GLU A 59 8.35 -13.19 3.37
N ILE A 60 8.67 -11.96 3.78
CA ILE A 60 7.79 -10.81 3.63
C ILE A 60 7.69 -10.39 2.15
N GLY A 61 8.81 -10.40 1.43
CA GLY A 61 8.86 -9.98 0.03
C GLY A 61 8.03 -10.87 -0.89
N ILE A 62 8.09 -12.20 -0.70
CA ILE A 62 7.27 -13.16 -1.45
C ILE A 62 5.79 -12.93 -1.18
N CYS A 63 5.41 -12.65 0.07
CA CYS A 63 4.02 -12.33 0.42
C CYS A 63 3.50 -11.12 -0.36
N ALA A 64 4.29 -10.04 -0.40
CA ALA A 64 3.95 -8.82 -1.14
C ALA A 64 3.90 -9.06 -2.67
N GLU A 65 4.91 -9.72 -3.23
CA GLU A 65 5.01 -9.97 -4.67
C GLU A 65 3.93 -10.92 -5.19
N ASN A 66 3.59 -11.98 -4.45
CA ASN A 66 2.53 -12.90 -4.87
C ASN A 66 1.20 -12.19 -5.07
N VAL A 67 0.86 -11.27 -4.16
CA VAL A 67 -0.39 -10.53 -4.24
C VAL A 67 -0.35 -9.43 -5.31
N MET A 68 0.80 -8.78 -5.53
CA MET A 68 0.96 -7.79 -6.61
C MET A 68 1.03 -8.41 -8.01
N ASN A 69 1.43 -9.68 -8.13
CA ASN A 69 1.46 -10.40 -9.41
C ASN A 69 0.13 -11.09 -9.74
N ASN A 70 -0.73 -11.32 -8.75
CA ASN A 70 -2.07 -11.84 -8.98
C ASN A 70 -2.93 -10.79 -9.69
N GLU A 71 -3.49 -11.17 -10.83
CA GLU A 71 -4.31 -10.30 -11.70
C GLU A 71 -5.77 -10.19 -11.22
N SER A 72 -6.13 -10.86 -10.12
CA SER A 72 -7.47 -10.81 -9.55
C SER A 72 -7.64 -9.57 -8.67
N TYR A 73 -8.54 -8.69 -9.11
CA TYR A 73 -9.04 -7.56 -8.32
C TYR A 73 -9.87 -8.07 -7.12
N GLU A 74 -9.17 -8.56 -6.09
CA GLU A 74 -9.78 -9.13 -4.89
C GLU A 74 -10.08 -8.03 -3.87
N LEU A 75 -11.37 -7.94 -3.51
CA LEU A 75 -11.82 -7.13 -2.39
C LEU A 75 -11.33 -7.73 -1.07
N CYS A 76 -10.96 -6.85 -0.15
CA CYS A 76 -10.63 -7.18 1.22
C CYS A 76 -11.83 -6.94 2.12
N ASN A 77 -12.07 -7.84 3.08
CA ASN A 77 -13.08 -7.63 4.14
C ASN A 77 -12.51 -6.78 5.28
N ASP A 78 -11.76 -5.73 4.97
CA ASP A 78 -11.10 -4.86 5.93
C ASP A 78 -11.77 -3.47 5.94
N GLU A 79 -11.84 -2.84 7.11
CA GLU A 79 -12.47 -1.52 7.25
C GLU A 79 -11.58 -0.38 6.71
N THR A 80 -10.26 -0.59 6.66
CA THR A 80 -9.30 0.45 6.23
C THR A 80 -9.04 0.39 4.73
N PHE A 81 -8.71 -0.79 4.20
CA PHE A 81 -8.29 -0.97 2.82
C PHE A 81 -9.26 -1.86 2.08
N LYS A 82 -9.70 -1.41 0.91
CA LYS A 82 -10.67 -2.14 0.10
C LYS A 82 -10.03 -3.20 -0.77
N LEU A 83 -8.80 -2.98 -1.21
CA LEU A 83 -8.05 -3.92 -2.05
C LEU A 83 -7.17 -4.81 -1.18
N LYS A 84 -7.24 -6.12 -1.43
CA LYS A 84 -6.40 -7.11 -0.75
C LYS A 84 -4.91 -6.83 -0.94
N VAL A 85 -4.54 -6.31 -2.12
CA VAL A 85 -3.16 -5.93 -2.43
C VAL A 85 -2.64 -4.87 -1.49
N THR A 86 -3.39 -3.79 -1.31
CA THR A 86 -3.01 -2.69 -0.42
C THR A 86 -2.90 -3.16 1.02
N LYS A 87 -3.87 -3.95 1.49
CA LYS A 87 -3.85 -4.53 2.84
C LYS A 87 -2.62 -5.42 3.07
N THR A 88 -2.31 -6.30 2.12
CA THR A 88 -1.17 -7.23 2.25
C THR A 88 0.16 -6.46 2.28
N VAL A 89 0.34 -5.46 1.41
CA VAL A 89 1.54 -4.62 1.42
C VAL A 89 1.67 -3.84 2.73
N TRP A 90 0.56 -3.31 3.25
CA TRP A 90 0.52 -2.65 4.54
C TRP A 90 0.95 -3.58 5.68
N ASP A 91 0.43 -4.80 5.71
CA ASP A 91 0.78 -5.81 6.72
C ASP A 91 2.25 -6.26 6.60
N CYS A 92 2.80 -6.31 5.39
CA CYS A 92 4.22 -6.56 5.15
C CYS A 92 5.10 -5.45 5.78
N MET A 93 4.71 -4.18 5.63
CA MET A 93 5.42 -3.07 6.27
C MET A 93 5.32 -3.14 7.80
N ASN A 94 4.13 -3.44 8.35
CA ASN A 94 3.99 -3.64 9.80
C ASN A 94 4.83 -4.82 10.30
N SER A 95 4.91 -5.90 9.53
CA SER A 95 5.72 -7.07 9.87
C SER A 95 7.21 -6.73 9.93
N CYS A 96 7.69 -5.80 9.09
CA CYS A 96 9.07 -5.32 9.16
C CYS A 96 9.37 -4.59 10.48
N LEU A 97 8.35 -4.03 11.12
CA LEU A 97 8.41 -3.32 12.40
C LEU A 97 7.89 -4.15 13.57
N ASP A 98 7.49 -5.40 13.35
CA ASP A 98 7.03 -6.27 14.43
C ASP A 98 8.18 -6.47 15.42
N PRO A 99 7.97 -6.27 16.73
CA PRO A 99 9.02 -6.49 17.72
C PRO A 99 9.66 -7.87 17.59
N ASN A 100 8.90 -8.90 17.24
CA ASN A 100 9.33 -10.29 17.05
C ASN A 100 10.03 -10.56 15.71
N ILE A 101 10.20 -9.55 14.86
CA ILE A 101 10.98 -9.64 13.61
C ILE A 101 12.12 -8.61 13.61
N PHE A 102 11.86 -7.42 14.14
CA PHE A 102 12.76 -6.28 14.11
C PHE A 102 13.97 -6.46 15.03
N ILE A 103 15.14 -6.12 14.49
CA ILE A 103 16.41 -6.09 15.21
C ILE A 103 17.03 -4.70 14.96
N VAL A 104 17.30 -3.95 16.02
CA VAL A 104 17.77 -2.55 15.95
C VAL A 104 19.05 -2.42 15.11
N GLN A 105 19.98 -3.38 15.20
CA GLN A 105 21.22 -3.41 14.42
C GLN A 105 20.97 -3.53 12.90
N LEU A 106 19.80 -4.01 12.50
CA LEU A 106 19.35 -4.15 11.11
C LEU A 106 18.36 -3.06 10.69
N SER A 107 18.15 -2.02 11.52
CA SER A 107 17.16 -0.97 11.28
C SER A 107 17.27 -0.33 9.90
N HIS A 108 18.48 0.03 9.47
CA HIS A 108 18.74 0.59 8.14
C HIS A 108 18.28 -0.34 7.00
N ARG A 109 18.38 -1.66 7.17
CA ARG A 109 17.94 -2.63 6.15
C ARG A 109 16.42 -2.75 6.13
N PHE A 110 15.78 -2.83 7.29
CA PHE A 110 14.32 -2.84 7.39
C PHE A 110 13.71 -1.53 6.86
N PHE A 111 14.31 -0.39 7.17
CA PHE A 111 13.88 0.90 6.61
C PHE A 111 13.99 0.92 5.09
N LYS A 112 15.14 0.50 4.55
CA LYS A 112 15.32 0.35 3.10
C LYS A 112 14.26 -0.58 2.50
N PHE A 113 13.93 -1.67 3.17
CA PHE A 113 12.92 -2.60 2.69
C PHE A 113 11.52 -2.01 2.67
N ILE A 114 11.13 -1.24 3.69
CA ILE A 114 9.87 -0.48 3.69
C ILE A 114 9.82 0.46 2.49
N LEU A 115 10.89 1.21 2.21
CA LEU A 115 10.96 2.07 1.02
C LEU A 115 10.83 1.28 -0.29
N GLN A 116 11.42 0.09 -0.35
CA GLN A 116 11.29 -0.81 -1.51
C GLN A 116 9.84 -1.30 -1.68
N LEU A 117 9.15 -1.67 -0.61
CA LEU A 117 7.74 -2.07 -0.64
C LEU A 117 6.85 -0.92 -1.12
N ILE A 118 7.08 0.29 -0.64
CA ILE A 118 6.34 1.49 -1.06
C ILE A 118 6.56 1.77 -2.56
N SER A 119 7.82 1.77 -3.01
CA SER A 119 8.17 1.99 -4.42
C SER A 119 7.57 0.91 -5.33
N ARG A 120 7.59 -0.34 -4.88
CA ARG A 120 7.01 -1.47 -5.62
C ARG A 120 5.50 -1.35 -5.73
N TYR A 121 4.81 -1.04 -4.64
CA TYR A 121 3.36 -0.83 -4.62
C TYR A 121 2.92 0.31 -5.54
N GLN A 122 3.70 1.38 -5.61
CA GLN A 122 3.43 2.50 -6.54
C GLN A 122 3.57 2.11 -8.00
N THR A 123 4.60 1.31 -8.30
CA THR A 123 4.82 0.79 -9.64
C THR A 123 3.66 -0.13 -10.02
N TRP A 124 3.27 -1.03 -9.12
CA TRP A 124 2.09 -1.87 -9.29
C TRP A 124 0.82 -1.06 -9.50
N ALA A 125 0.56 -0.02 -8.71
CA ALA A 125 -0.64 0.80 -8.84
C ALA A 125 -0.70 1.55 -10.19
N LYS A 126 0.45 2.00 -10.71
CA LYS A 126 0.57 2.56 -12.06
C LYS A 126 0.22 1.52 -13.12
N ASP A 127 0.81 0.33 -13.02
CA ASP A 127 0.60 -0.75 -13.96
C ASP A 127 -0.85 -1.24 -13.94
N ALA A 128 -1.44 -1.40 -12.76
CA ALA A 128 -2.83 -1.81 -12.55
C ALA A 128 -3.82 -0.78 -13.12
N ASN A 129 -3.53 0.52 -12.97
CA ASN A 129 -4.33 1.57 -13.60
C ASN A 129 -4.35 1.45 -15.13
N VAL A 130 -3.20 1.16 -15.75
CA VAL A 130 -3.10 0.97 -17.21
C VAL A 130 -3.79 -0.33 -17.65
N LYS A 131 -3.49 -1.45 -16.98
CA LYS A 131 -4.04 -2.78 -17.25
C LYS A 131 -5.54 -2.88 -17.06
N SER A 132 -6.11 -2.07 -16.16
CA SER A 132 -7.56 -1.99 -15.97
C SER A 132 -8.33 -1.76 -17.27
N LYS A 133 -7.73 -1.11 -18.26
CA LYS A 133 -8.36 -0.86 -19.57
C LYS A 133 -8.53 -2.12 -20.40
N THR A 134 -7.60 -3.06 -20.31
CA THR A 134 -7.57 -4.28 -21.12
C THR A 134 -8.19 -5.47 -20.40
N GLU A 135 -8.07 -5.51 -19.07
CA GLU A 135 -8.49 -6.65 -18.26
C GLU A 135 -9.94 -6.51 -17.74
N LEU A 136 -10.40 -5.28 -17.50
CA LEU A 136 -11.76 -5.01 -17.01
C LEU A 136 -12.64 -4.43 -18.12
N ASN A 137 -13.28 -5.33 -18.87
CA ASN A 137 -14.19 -4.96 -19.95
C ASN A 137 -15.52 -4.38 -19.46
N ASP A 138 -15.97 -4.78 -18.26
CA ASP A 138 -17.18 -4.24 -17.66
C ASP A 138 -16.94 -2.85 -17.06
N PHE A 139 -17.68 -1.87 -17.54
CA PHE A 139 -17.59 -0.48 -17.10
C PHE A 139 -17.80 -0.31 -15.59
N SER A 140 -18.81 -1.00 -15.02
CA SER A 140 -19.14 -0.87 -13.59
C SER A 140 -18.01 -1.39 -12.71
N THR A 141 -17.46 -2.57 -13.06
CA THR A 141 -16.34 -3.20 -12.35
C THR A 141 -15.08 -2.36 -12.44
N ARG A 142 -14.76 -1.84 -13.63
CA ARG A 142 -13.59 -0.99 -13.84
C ARG A 142 -13.64 0.32 -13.06
N ILE A 143 -14.78 1.01 -13.08
CA ILE A 143 -14.94 2.25 -12.30
C ILE A 143 -14.81 1.98 -10.80
N THR A 144 -15.44 0.90 -10.31
CA THR A 144 -15.38 0.52 -8.89
C THR A 144 -13.93 0.24 -8.46
N PHE A 145 -13.19 -0.54 -9.26
CA PHE A 145 -11.77 -0.79 -9.01
C PHE A 145 -10.94 0.52 -8.95
N LEU A 146 -11.12 1.42 -9.91
CA LEU A 146 -10.36 2.68 -9.94
C LEU A 146 -10.70 3.60 -8.76
N GLU A 147 -11.95 3.59 -8.29
CA GLU A 147 -12.37 4.32 -7.09
C GLU A 147 -11.79 3.73 -5.81
N ASP A 148 -11.73 2.40 -5.73
CA ASP A 148 -11.15 1.68 -4.59
C ASP A 148 -9.64 1.87 -4.55
N LEU A 149 -8.96 1.78 -5.70
CA LEU A 149 -7.52 2.05 -5.83
C LEU A 149 -7.17 3.48 -5.41
N GLU A 150 -7.93 4.48 -5.86
CA GLU A 150 -7.70 5.88 -5.45
C GLU A 150 -7.89 6.06 -3.94
N SER A 151 -8.96 5.46 -3.38
CA SER A 151 -9.26 5.51 -1.94
C SER A 151 -8.13 4.89 -1.13
N ASP A 152 -7.71 3.68 -1.51
CA ASP A 152 -6.66 2.93 -0.85
C ASP A 152 -5.31 3.64 -0.94
N LEU A 153 -4.98 4.25 -2.08
CA LEU A 153 -3.77 5.08 -2.21
C LEU A 153 -3.81 6.29 -1.26
N LYS A 154 -4.92 7.01 -1.15
CA LYS A 154 -5.00 8.14 -0.21
C LYS A 154 -4.79 7.70 1.24
N ILE A 155 -5.46 6.63 1.65
CA ILE A 155 -5.37 6.09 3.01
C ILE A 155 -3.96 5.55 3.28
N PHE A 156 -3.39 4.80 2.33
CA PHE A 156 -2.05 4.21 2.46
C PHE A 156 -1.01 5.29 2.73
N TYR A 157 -1.03 6.37 1.95
CA TYR A 157 -0.06 7.46 2.08
C TYR A 157 -0.30 8.30 3.32
N PHE A 158 -1.56 8.52 3.72
CA PHE A 158 -1.87 9.18 4.99
C PHE A 158 -1.26 8.41 6.17
N LYS A 159 -1.41 7.08 6.17
CA LYS A 159 -0.88 6.22 7.24
C LYS A 159 0.64 6.01 7.17
N LEU A 160 1.35 6.39 6.10
CA LEU A 160 2.81 6.23 6.04
C LEU A 160 3.55 6.97 7.17
N ASN A 161 2.98 8.07 7.67
CA ASN A 161 3.52 8.74 8.85
C ASN A 161 3.46 7.86 10.11
N ASP A 162 2.45 7.01 10.25
CA ASP A 162 2.33 6.09 11.38
C ASP A 162 3.43 5.02 11.35
N ILE A 163 3.74 4.48 10.17
CA ILE A 163 4.88 3.55 9.97
C ILE A 163 6.18 4.20 10.40
N TYR A 164 6.38 5.46 10.03
CA TYR A 164 7.56 6.19 10.43
C TYR A 164 7.64 6.41 11.95
N LEU A 165 6.53 6.82 12.58
CA LEU A 165 6.46 6.96 14.04
C LEU A 165 6.74 5.65 14.77
N MET A 166 6.21 4.53 14.26
CA MET A 166 6.52 3.19 14.78
C MET A 166 8.01 2.85 14.65
N PHE A 167 8.60 3.13 13.48
CA PHE A 167 10.02 2.91 13.25
C PHE A 167 10.90 3.76 14.18
N GLU A 168 10.54 5.03 14.39
CA GLU A 168 11.23 5.93 15.31
C GLU A 168 11.18 5.42 16.76
N GLN A 169 10.02 4.96 17.22
CA GLN A 169 9.85 4.36 18.55
C GLN A 169 10.76 3.14 18.76
N LEU A 170 10.94 2.31 17.72
CA LEU A 170 11.77 1.11 17.79
C LEU A 170 13.28 1.39 17.79
N LEU A 171 13.71 2.53 17.26
CA LEU A 171 15.13 2.84 17.17
C LEU A 171 15.77 3.08 18.54
N CYS A 172 15.04 3.54 19.56
CA CYS A 172 15.47 3.72 20.97
C CYS A 172 16.79 4.50 21.20
N THR A 173 17.47 4.94 20.15
CA THR A 173 18.73 5.67 20.15
C THR A 173 18.47 7.09 19.64
N LYS A 174 19.14 8.09 20.22
CA LYS A 174 19.13 9.48 19.73
C LYS A 174 19.75 9.54 18.33
N VAL A 175 18.96 9.24 17.30
CA VAL A 175 19.31 9.52 15.92
C VAL A 175 19.43 11.03 15.79
N PRO A 176 20.52 11.56 15.18
CA PRO A 176 20.64 12.98 14.89
C PRO A 176 19.42 13.50 14.13
N VAL A 177 18.95 14.69 14.51
CA VAL A 177 17.72 15.30 13.96
C VAL A 177 17.78 15.39 12.43
N ASP A 178 18.94 15.71 11.87
CA ASP A 178 19.13 15.81 10.42
C ASP A 178 18.87 14.48 9.68
N ILE A 179 19.24 13.35 10.29
CA ILE A 179 19.00 12.02 9.71
C ILE A 179 17.52 11.66 9.83
N LEU A 180 16.88 12.05 10.93
CA LEU A 180 15.46 11.85 11.16
C LEU A 180 14.64 12.59 10.09
N GLU A 181 14.95 13.86 9.83
CA GLU A 181 14.34 14.66 8.77
C GLU A 181 14.54 14.05 7.38
N LEU A 182 15.75 13.59 7.06
CA LEU A 182 16.03 12.91 5.79
C LEU A 182 15.21 11.62 5.64
N GLN A 183 15.13 10.78 6.68
CA GLN A 183 14.32 9.57 6.64
C GLN A 183 12.83 9.88 6.46
N LYS A 184 12.33 10.92 7.13
CA LYS A 184 10.95 11.37 7.00
C LYS A 184 10.66 11.87 5.59
N SER A 185 11.55 12.67 5.01
CA SER A 185 11.43 13.16 3.63
C SER A 185 11.38 12.02 2.62
N CYS A 186 12.16 10.95 2.80
CA CYS A 186 12.14 9.78 1.91
C CYS A 186 10.77 9.09 1.82
N ILE A 187 9.96 9.16 2.88
CA ILE A 187 8.62 8.59 2.94
C ILE A 187 7.55 9.59 2.45
N LEU A 188 7.75 10.89 2.70
CA LEU A 188 6.76 11.93 2.40
C LEU A 188 6.88 12.56 1.01
N ASP A 189 8.07 12.60 0.40
CA ASP A 189 8.31 13.20 -0.92
C ASP A 189 7.75 12.38 -2.09
N ILE A 190 6.95 11.37 -1.78
CA ILE A 190 6.43 10.49 -2.80
C ILE A 190 5.28 11.17 -3.54
N ASN A 191 5.44 11.33 -4.85
CA ASN A 191 4.50 12.02 -5.72
C ASN A 191 3.18 11.23 -5.94
N LEU A 192 2.35 11.18 -4.89
CA LEU A 192 0.98 10.66 -4.90
C LEU A 192 0.11 11.41 -5.91
N ASN A 193 0.30 12.73 -6.00
CA ASN A 193 -0.56 13.61 -6.79
C ASN A 193 -0.54 13.24 -8.28
N SER A 194 0.63 12.91 -8.82
CA SER A 194 0.75 12.41 -10.20
C SER A 194 -0.10 11.16 -10.42
N LEU A 195 0.03 10.16 -9.54
CA LEU A 195 -0.66 8.88 -9.68
C LEU A 195 -2.18 9.05 -9.56
N ILE A 196 -2.65 9.82 -8.58
CA ILE A 196 -4.07 10.12 -8.40
C ILE A 196 -4.63 10.83 -9.64
N ASN A 197 -3.88 11.79 -10.20
CA ASN A 197 -4.30 12.50 -11.40
C ASN A 197 -4.41 11.56 -12.61
N ASP A 198 -3.50 10.60 -12.75
CA ASP A 198 -3.55 9.62 -13.85
C ASP A 198 -4.69 8.60 -13.68
N ILE A 199 -5.03 8.22 -12.45
CA ILE A 199 -6.24 7.43 -12.15
C ILE A 199 -7.50 8.23 -12.49
N ASN A 200 -7.55 9.52 -12.12
CA ASN A 200 -8.67 10.39 -12.45
C ASN A 200 -8.87 10.54 -13.97
N LYS A 201 -7.78 10.72 -14.74
CA LYS A 201 -7.83 10.71 -16.21
C LYS A 201 -8.36 9.38 -16.74
N CYS A 202 -7.91 8.25 -16.20
CA CYS A 202 -8.37 6.93 -16.62
C CYS A 202 -9.87 6.70 -16.32
N LYS A 203 -10.37 7.16 -15.18
CA LYS A 203 -11.81 7.16 -14.86
C LYS A 203 -12.58 7.99 -15.88
N LEU A 204 -12.18 9.25 -16.11
CA LEU A 204 -12.82 10.14 -17.07
C LEU A 204 -12.84 9.55 -18.49
N GLN A 205 -11.73 8.93 -18.92
CA GLN A 205 -11.67 8.25 -20.21
C GLN A 205 -12.62 7.07 -20.27
N SER A 206 -12.71 6.25 -19.21
CA SER A 206 -13.62 5.10 -19.15
C SER A 206 -15.08 5.52 -19.27
N VAL A 207 -15.45 6.63 -18.61
CA VAL A 207 -16.79 7.23 -18.73
C VAL A 207 -17.03 7.74 -20.15
N THR A 208 -16.04 8.39 -20.74
CA THR A 208 -16.14 8.94 -22.09
C THR A 208 -16.31 7.83 -23.11
N ASP A 209 -15.49 6.77 -23.05
CA ASP A 209 -15.55 5.61 -23.93
C ASP A 209 -16.93 4.93 -23.85
N GLU A 210 -17.44 4.72 -22.64
CA GLU A 210 -18.75 4.12 -22.39
C GLU A 210 -19.89 4.96 -22.98
N VAL A 211 -19.92 6.27 -22.68
CA VAL A 211 -20.94 7.18 -23.20
C VAL A 211 -20.88 7.28 -24.73
N MET A 212 -19.68 7.37 -25.31
CA MET A 212 -19.50 7.45 -26.76
C MET A 212 -19.99 6.20 -27.47
N SER A 213 -19.87 5.01 -26.86
CA SER A 213 -20.42 3.76 -27.39
C SER A 213 -21.94 3.83 -27.61
N TYR A 214 -22.66 4.57 -26.76
CA TYR A 214 -24.09 4.82 -26.90
C TYR A 214 -24.40 5.97 -27.87
N VAL A 215 -23.60 7.05 -27.84
CA VAL A 215 -23.80 8.22 -28.72
C VAL A 215 -23.65 7.85 -30.19
N ILE A 216 -22.78 6.90 -30.55
CA ILE A 216 -22.66 6.43 -31.94
C ILE A 216 -24.00 5.94 -32.51
N ARG A 217 -24.90 5.38 -31.67
CA ARG A 217 -26.23 4.92 -32.08
C ARG A 217 -27.16 6.05 -32.52
N VAL A 218 -26.81 7.32 -32.27
CA VAL A 218 -27.53 8.49 -32.80
C VAL A 218 -27.50 8.48 -34.34
N THR A 219 -26.44 7.95 -34.94
CA THR A 219 -26.31 7.88 -36.41
C THR A 219 -27.35 6.97 -37.06
N ASP A 220 -27.93 6.03 -36.32
CA ASP A 220 -29.00 5.14 -36.79
C ASP A 220 -30.40 5.75 -36.63
N VAL A 221 -30.54 6.85 -35.88
CA VAL A 221 -31.85 7.50 -35.64
C VAL A 221 -32.54 7.89 -36.95
N PRO A 222 -31.90 8.55 -37.93
CA PRO A 222 -32.56 8.85 -39.20
C PRO A 222 -33.06 7.61 -39.94
N ARG A 223 -32.35 6.47 -39.85
CA ARG A 223 -32.77 5.20 -40.48
C ARG A 223 -34.01 4.62 -39.82
N LEU A 224 -34.13 4.74 -38.49
CA LEU A 224 -35.27 4.22 -37.73
C LEU A 224 -36.60 4.93 -38.06
N PHE A 225 -36.54 6.16 -38.58
CA PHE A 225 -37.71 6.97 -38.90
C PHE A 225 -37.92 7.21 -40.40
N ARG A 226 -36.94 6.91 -41.26
CA ARG A 226 -37.13 6.94 -42.73
C ARG A 226 -38.03 5.77 -43.16
N HIS A 227 -39.07 6.09 -43.91
CA HIS A 227 -40.00 5.11 -44.52
C HIS A 227 -40.71 4.18 -43.53
N THR A 228 -41.00 4.64 -42.32
CA THR A 228 -41.84 3.90 -41.37
C THR A 228 -43.16 4.64 -41.16
N ASN A 229 -44.29 3.97 -41.36
CA ASN A 229 -45.63 4.45 -40.94
C ASN A 229 -45.77 4.35 -39.40
N ARG A 230 -44.75 4.79 -38.66
CA ARG A 230 -44.74 4.75 -37.19
C ARG A 230 -45.34 6.03 -36.65
N ASP A 231 -46.11 5.87 -35.57
CA ASP A 231 -46.63 6.99 -34.80
C ASP A 231 -45.50 7.86 -34.23
N TYR A 232 -45.82 9.13 -33.97
CA TYR A 232 -44.89 10.09 -33.38
C TYR A 232 -44.26 9.53 -32.08
N PRO A 233 -42.93 9.64 -31.90
CA PRO A 233 -42.26 9.08 -30.74
C PRO A 233 -42.71 9.76 -29.45
N ARG A 234 -43.29 8.98 -28.53
CA ARG A 234 -43.74 9.42 -27.20
C ARG A 234 -42.78 9.03 -26.07
N GLU A 235 -41.78 8.20 -26.37
CA GLU A 235 -40.78 7.73 -25.43
C GLU A 235 -39.36 8.23 -25.78
N PRO A 236 -38.49 8.44 -24.77
CA PRO A 236 -37.11 8.83 -25.04
C PRO A 236 -36.31 7.70 -25.70
N CYS A 237 -35.41 8.08 -26.60
CA CYS A 237 -34.56 7.15 -27.34
C CYS A 237 -33.74 6.24 -26.40
N ALA A 238 -33.61 4.96 -26.76
CA ALA A 238 -32.93 3.96 -25.93
C ALA A 238 -31.47 4.30 -25.60
N TYR A 239 -30.73 4.92 -26.54
CA TYR A 239 -29.37 5.39 -26.29
C TYR A 239 -29.34 6.51 -25.23
N MET A 240 -30.32 7.42 -25.23
CA MET A 240 -30.42 8.49 -24.24
C MET A 240 -30.74 7.92 -22.85
N LYS A 241 -31.65 6.94 -22.77
CA LYS A 241 -31.90 6.20 -21.52
C LYS A 241 -30.61 5.55 -20.99
N SER A 242 -29.79 4.97 -21.87
CA SER A 242 -28.51 4.33 -21.50
C SER A 242 -27.48 5.35 -21.00
N ILE A 243 -27.26 6.45 -21.72
CA ILE A 243 -26.36 7.54 -21.31
C ILE A 243 -26.75 8.11 -19.94
N VAL A 244 -28.03 8.43 -19.76
CA VAL A 244 -28.53 8.97 -18.49
C VAL A 244 -28.35 7.95 -17.36
N THR A 245 -28.49 6.65 -17.63
CA THR A 245 -28.26 5.60 -16.63
C THR A 245 -26.78 5.47 -16.26
N THR A 246 -25.87 5.52 -17.24
CA THR A 246 -24.41 5.54 -16.99
C THR A 246 -24.01 6.75 -16.14
N LEU A 247 -24.50 7.94 -16.50
CA LEU A 247 -24.25 9.18 -15.75
C LEU A 247 -24.86 9.16 -14.35
N LYS A 248 -26.08 8.64 -14.20
CA LYS A 248 -26.71 8.45 -12.87
C LYS A 248 -25.96 7.42 -12.02
N THR A 249 -25.41 6.37 -12.62
CA THR A 249 -24.62 5.37 -11.88
C THR A 249 -23.35 5.99 -11.32
N LEU A 250 -22.67 6.84 -12.10
CA LEU A 250 -21.54 7.63 -11.65
C LEU A 250 -21.94 8.66 -10.58
N GLN A 251 -23.02 9.41 -10.84
CA GLN A 251 -23.50 10.44 -9.92
C GLN A 251 -23.94 9.84 -8.59
N ASN A 252 -24.67 8.73 -8.56
CA ASN A 252 -25.10 8.08 -7.34
C ASN A 252 -23.90 7.58 -6.53
N LYS A 253 -22.85 7.07 -7.18
CA LYS A 253 -21.60 6.66 -6.51
C LYS A 253 -20.80 7.85 -5.97
N ILE A 254 -20.76 8.98 -6.68
CA ILE A 254 -20.10 10.22 -6.24
C ILE A 254 -20.89 10.94 -5.13
N CYS A 255 -22.22 11.04 -5.26
CA CYS A 255 -23.09 11.70 -4.29
C CYS A 255 -23.27 10.86 -3.01
N GLN A 256 -23.23 9.52 -3.07
CA GLN A 256 -23.20 8.70 -1.86
C GLN A 256 -21.95 8.99 -1.02
N LYS A 257 -20.78 9.22 -1.66
CA LYS A 257 -19.56 9.69 -0.98
C LYS A 257 -19.78 11.04 -0.28
N GLN A 258 -20.35 12.02 -0.96
CA GLN A 258 -20.59 13.36 -0.40
C GLN A 258 -21.62 13.36 0.76
N VAL A 259 -22.65 12.50 0.69
CA VAL A 259 -23.64 12.38 1.77
C VAL A 259 -23.06 11.65 2.98
N LEU A 260 -22.23 10.62 2.78
CA LEU A 260 -21.54 9.92 3.87
C LEU A 260 -20.49 10.83 4.55
N ASP A 261 -19.72 11.62 3.78
CA ASP A 261 -18.75 12.58 4.32
C ASP A 261 -19.42 13.69 5.15
N HIS A 262 -20.66 14.08 4.80
CA HIS A 262 -21.46 15.04 5.57
C HIS A 262 -22.11 14.45 6.83
N ILE A 263 -22.35 13.14 6.89
CA ILE A 263 -22.92 12.49 8.07
C ILE A 263 -21.82 12.17 9.11
N VAL A 264 -20.58 11.92 8.69
CA VAL A 264 -19.44 11.64 9.60
C VAL A 264 -18.88 12.94 10.23
N THR A 265 -19.25 14.11 9.70
CA THR A 265 -18.82 15.43 10.20
C THR A 265 -19.87 16.14 11.09
N GLN A 266 -20.95 15.45 11.47
CA GLN A 266 -21.94 15.89 12.47
C GLN A 266 -21.88 14.99 13.71
#